data_AF-A0A968J2Y4-F1
#
_entry.id   AF-A0A968J2Y4-F1
#
_cell.length_a   1.000
_cell.length_b   1.000
_cell.length_c   1.000
_cell.angle_alpha   90.00
_cell.angle_beta   90.00
_cell.angle_gamma   90.00
#
_symmetry.space_group_name_H-M   'P 1'
#
loop_
_entity.id
_entity.type
_entity.pdbx_description
1 polymer ?
#
loop_
_entity_poly.entity_id
_entity_poly.type
_entity_poly.pdbx_seq_one_letter_code
_entity_poly.pdbx_strand_id
1 'polypeptide(L)' 'MIVAAPSEATALKIRELAPNAFPTGRQGQLFLQTGAFSTRDRANEQLQTLQAAGLRAIVESL' A
#
# COMPACT_ATOMS: atom_id res chain seq x y z
N MET A 1 -6.24 1.69 0.24
CA MET A 1 -4.82 2.10 0.27
C MET A 1 -3.99 0.99 -0.32
N ILE A 2 -3.12 1.35 -1.26
CA ILE A 2 -2.24 0.43 -1.96
C ILE A 2 -0.78 0.84 -1.69
N VAL A 3 0.11 -0.13 -1.58
CA VAL A 3 1.55 0.07 -1.38
C VAL A 3 2.28 -0.53 -2.56
N ALA A 4 3.21 0.21 -3.16
CA ALA A 4 3.99 -0.28 -4.29
C ALA A 4 4.87 -1.45 -3.84
N ALA A 5 4.76 -2.55 -4.57
CA ALA A 5 5.54 -3.76 -4.36
C ALA A 5 6.26 -4.10 -5.67
N PRO A 6 7.32 -3.34 -6.03
CA PRO A 6 8.01 -3.51 -7.32
C PRO A 6 8.74 -4.84 -7.44
N SER A 7 8.83 -5.63 -6.36
CA SER A 7 9.51 -6.92 -6.34
C SER A 7 8.80 -7.85 -5.34
N GLU A 8 8.88 -9.15 -5.59
CA GLU A 8 8.34 -10.19 -4.70
C GLU A 8 8.90 -10.08 -3.27
N ALA A 9 10.16 -9.70 -3.11
CA ALA A 9 10.77 -9.48 -1.79
C ALA A 9 10.08 -8.34 -1.01
N THR A 10 9.71 -7.25 -1.68
CA THR A 10 8.94 -6.15 -1.07
C THR A 10 7.52 -6.60 -0.76
N ALA A 11 6.93 -7.39 -1.65
CA ALA A 11 5.60 -7.95 -1.44
C ALA A 11 5.53 -8.88 -0.22
N LEU A 12 6.56 -9.72 -0.01
CA LEU A 12 6.68 -10.59 1.15
C LEU A 12 6.72 -9.76 2.45
N LYS A 13 7.60 -8.75 2.52
CA LYS A 13 7.70 -7.86 3.69
C LYS A 13 6.38 -7.15 4.01
N ILE A 14 5.65 -6.70 2.98
CA ILE A 14 4.35 -6.07 3.17
C ILE A 14 3.34 -7.11 3.70
N ARG A 15 3.36 -8.36 3.22
CA ARG A 15 2.50 -9.43 3.74
C ARG A 15 2.87 -9.87 5.16
N GLU A 16 4.12 -9.78 5.57
CA GLU A 16 4.52 -10.01 6.97
C GLU A 16 3.94 -8.95 7.91
N LEU A 17 3.92 -7.68 7.47
CA LEU A 17 3.38 -6.56 8.26
C LEU A 17 1.86 -6.46 8.18
N ALA A 18 1.28 -6.84 7.05
CA ALA A 18 -0.13 -6.78 6.74
C ALA A 18 -0.54 -8.12 6.08
N PRO A 19 -0.86 -9.16 6.86
CA PRO A 19 -1.23 -10.48 6.31
C PRO A 19 -2.51 -10.44 5.47
N ASN A 20 -3.35 -9.43 5.70
CA ASN A 20 -4.56 -9.17 4.91
C ASN A 20 -4.28 -8.37 3.63
N ALA A 21 -3.01 -8.08 3.31
CA ALA A 21 -2.65 -7.36 2.11
C ALA A 21 -2.80 -8.24 0.88
N PHE A 22 -3.61 -7.79 -0.09
CA PHE A 22 -3.87 -8.54 -1.32
C PHE A 22 -3.21 -7.88 -2.53
N PRO A 23 -2.59 -8.67 -3.43
CA PRO A 23 -1.90 -8.13 -4.59
C PRO A 23 -2.90 -7.48 -5.55
N THR A 24 -2.56 -6.29 -6.04
CA THR A 24 -3.35 -5.54 -7.02
C THR A 24 -2.42 -5.00 -8.11
N GLY A 25 -2.78 -5.23 -9.37
CA GLY A 25 -2.02 -4.76 -10.53
C GLY A 25 -2.60 -3.45 -11.05
N ARG A 26 -1.80 -2.39 -11.08
CA ARG A 26 -2.19 -1.07 -11.61
C ARG A 26 -1.16 -0.63 -12.65
N GLN A 27 -1.61 -0.36 -13.88
CA GLN A 27 -0.79 0.14 -14.98
C GLN A 27 0.49 -0.71 -15.25
N GLY A 28 0.40 -2.03 -15.12
CA GLY A 28 1.55 -2.93 -15.30
C GLY A 28 2.54 -2.97 -14.13
N GLN A 29 2.26 -2.25 -13.03
CA GLN A 29 3.06 -2.30 -11.80
C GLN A 29 2.30 -3.08 -10.71
N LEU A 30 3.05 -3.86 -9.93
CA LEU A 30 2.53 -4.63 -8.80
C LEU A 30 2.40 -3.75 -7.56
N PHE A 31 1.23 -3.80 -6.94
CA PHE A 31 0.91 -3.15 -5.68
C PHE A 31 0.28 -4.15 -4.72
N LEU A 32 0.22 -3.81 -3.44
CA LEU A 32 -0.48 -4.55 -2.40
C LEU A 32 -1.47 -3.64 -1.71
N GLN A 33 -2.75 -4.02 -1.71
CA GLN A 33 -3.78 -3.29 -0.99
C GLN A 33 -3.77 -3.71 0.48
N THR A 34 -3.40 -2.79 1.37
CA THR A 34 -3.20 -3.06 2.80
C THR A 34 -4.38 -2.66 3.68
N GLY A 35 -5.38 -1.97 3.13
CA GLY A 35 -6.59 -1.61 3.87
C GLY A 35 -7.50 -0.61 3.15
N ALA A 36 -8.74 -0.53 3.61
CA ALA A 36 -9.70 0.50 3.24
C ALA A 36 -9.88 1.46 4.42
N PHE A 37 -9.81 2.76 4.17
CA PHE A 37 -9.96 3.79 5.19
C PHE A 37 -11.29 4.52 4.96
N SER A 38 -12.06 4.72 6.03
CA SER A 38 -13.39 5.35 5.97
C SER A 38 -13.34 6.84 5.63
N THR A 39 -12.20 7.50 5.83
CA THR A 39 -11.99 8.91 5.48
C THR A 39 -10.66 9.10 4.75
N ARG A 40 -10.64 10.08 3.84
CA ARG A 40 -9.44 10.42 3.06
C ARG A 40 -8.33 10.98 3.94
N ASP A 41 -8.67 11.71 5.00
CA ASP A 41 -7.71 12.26 5.96
C ASP A 41 -6.91 11.15 6.66
N ARG A 42 -7.58 10.10 7.15
CA ARG A 42 -6.90 8.95 7.79
C ARG A 42 -6.02 8.19 6.81
N ALA A 43 -6.48 8.07 5.57
CA ALA A 43 -5.68 7.47 4.50
C ALA A 43 -4.44 8.32 4.20
N ASN A 44 -4.56 9.65 4.20
CA ASN A 44 -3.47 10.58 3.95
C ASN A 44 -2.44 10.65 5.09
N GLU A 45 -2.87 10.54 6.36
CA GLU A 45 -1.93 10.42 7.50
C GLU A 45 -1.08 9.15 7.39
N GLN A 46 -1.71 8.02 7.07
CA GLN A 46 -1.02 6.75 6.82
C GLN A 46 -0.10 6.84 5.60
N LEU A 47 -0.56 7.51 4.53
CA LEU A 47 0.24 7.75 3.33
C LEU A 47 1.52 8.51 3.63
N GLN A 48 1.43 9.60 4.41
CA GLN A 48 2.61 10.38 4.80
C GLN A 48 3.57 9.58 5.66
N THR A 49 3.05 8.80 6.61
CA THR A 49 3.88 7.92 7.46
C THR A 49 4.64 6.89 6.64
N LEU A 50 3.97 6.26 5.67
CA LEU A 50 4.59 5.25 4.82
C LEU A 50 5.59 5.86 3.83
N GLN A 51 5.28 7.03 3.27
CA GLN A 51 6.24 7.76 2.43
C GLN A 51 7.46 8.23 3.23
N ALA A 52 7.29 8.65 4.48
CA ALA A 52 8.39 8.97 5.38
C ALA A 52 9.27 7.74 5.70
N ALA A 53 8.70 6.54 5.71
CA ALA A 53 9.43 5.28 5.82
C ALA A 53 10.09 4.81 4.49
N GLY A 54 10.05 5.64 3.44
CA GLY A 54 10.58 5.31 2.12
C GLY A 54 9.69 4.36 1.30
N LEU A 55 8.48 4.07 1.78
CA LEU A 55 7.52 3.21 1.10
C LEU A 55 6.63 4.06 0.19
N ARG A 56 6.60 3.72 -1.10
CA ARG A 56 5.68 4.35 -2.05
C ARG A 56 4.27 3.81 -1.86
N ALA A 57 3.51 4.40 -0.95
CA ALA A 57 2.09 4.14 -0.81
C ALA A 57 1.25 5.12 -1.64
N ILE A 58 0.03 4.72 -1.99
CA ILE A 58 -0.95 5.53 -2.72
C ILE A 58 -2.33 5.31 -2.09
N VAL A 59 -3.06 6.41 -1.86
CA VAL A 59 -4.46 6.36 -1.47
C VAL A 59 -5.32 6.34 -2.73
N GLU A 60 -5.95 5.20 -2.99
CA GLU A 60 -6.91 5.06 -4.08
C GLU A 60 -8.31 5.39 -3.56
N SER A 61 -9.00 6.31 -4.25
CA SER A 61 -10.44 6.54 -4.10
C SER A 61 -11.12 5.72 -5.19
N LEU A 62 -12.01 4.79 -4.84
CA LEU A 62 -12.89 4.12 -5.80
C LEU A 62 -13.94 5.12 -6.31
#